data_AF-A0A8H3CP93-F1
#
_entry.id   AF-A0A8H3CP93-F1
#
_cell.length_a   1.000
_cell.length_b   1.000
_cell.length_c   1.000
_cell.angle_alpha   90.00
_cell.angle_beta   90.00
_cell.angle_gamma   90.00
#
_symmetry.space_group_name_H-M   'P 1'
#
loop_
_entity.id
_entity.type
_entity.pdbx_description
1 polymer ?
#
loop_
_entity_poly.entity_id
_entity_poly.type
_entity_poly.pdbx_seq_one_letter_code
_entity_poly.pdbx_strand_id
1 'polypeptide(L)'
;MSDFEGFLKVLYASHFSDNRSSHEISLIISAYRLAVLWQFSELQDFLFSLVDQSFDDPGKIAFAKSFGLKDWLQAPHVRLCQRDEPLTLDEAKKIGVDSLLVISNLREEFPPKKLASHQSWSINCVGIYQRRDSYSYSNSNSTYTHCGSCLKNHPWPTPEVVKNTIETRIKEWIEKNM
;
A
#
# COMPACT_ATOMS: atom_id res chain seq x y z
N MET A 1 -15.37 25.47 -13.80
CA MET A 1 -14.63 25.96 -14.98
C MET A 1 -13.20 25.41 -15.09
N SER A 2 -12.53 25.05 -13.98
CA SER A 2 -11.16 24.49 -14.00
C SER A 2 -11.01 23.12 -14.69
N ASP A 3 -12.03 22.26 -14.66
CA ASP A 3 -11.92 20.90 -15.17
C ASP A 3 -11.80 20.83 -16.71
N PHE A 4 -12.52 21.70 -17.42
CA PHE A 4 -12.49 21.78 -18.88
C PHE A 4 -11.15 22.34 -19.39
N GLU A 5 -10.57 23.32 -18.68
CA GLU A 5 -9.24 23.82 -18.98
C GLU A 5 -8.17 22.74 -18.77
N GLY A 6 -8.30 21.93 -17.72
CA GLY A 6 -7.41 20.78 -17.49
C GLY A 6 -7.50 19.72 -18.59
N PHE A 7 -8.72 19.43 -19.06
CA PHE A 7 -8.94 18.54 -20.20
C PHE A 7 -8.28 19.05 -21.48
N LEU A 8 -8.46 20.33 -21.83
CA LEU A 8 -7.84 20.92 -23.01
C LEU A 8 -6.31 20.95 -22.89
N LYS A 9 -5.77 21.23 -21.70
CA LYS A 9 -4.33 21.21 -21.45
C LYS A 9 -3.74 19.81 -21.65
N VAL A 10 -4.37 18.75 -21.17
CA VAL A 10 -3.87 17.37 -21.37
C VAL A 10 -3.90 16.98 -22.85
N LEU A 11 -5.00 17.28 -23.55
CA LEU A 11 -5.12 17.00 -24.99
C LEU A 11 -4.07 17.75 -25.81
N TYR A 12 -3.90 19.05 -25.57
CA TYR A 12 -2.93 19.86 -26.30
C TYR A 12 -1.48 19.60 -25.88
N ALA A 13 -1.20 19.34 -24.60
CA ALA A 13 0.15 19.03 -24.13
C ALA A 13 0.66 17.69 -24.69
N SER A 14 -0.23 16.68 -24.83
CA SER A 14 0.11 15.41 -25.50
C SER A 14 0.56 15.60 -26.95
N HIS A 15 0.10 16.67 -27.59
CA HIS A 15 0.31 16.95 -29.00
C HIS A 15 1.40 18.00 -29.27
N PHE A 16 1.83 18.77 -28.25
CA PHE A 16 2.69 19.95 -28.45
C PHE A 16 3.77 20.25 -27.39
N SER A 17 3.90 19.55 -26.26
CA SER A 17 4.93 19.95 -25.27
C SER A 17 5.67 18.81 -24.57
N ASP A 18 7.00 18.85 -24.72
CA ASP A 18 8.04 17.99 -24.12
C ASP A 18 8.30 18.25 -22.62
N ASN A 19 7.45 19.02 -21.93
CA ASN A 19 7.68 19.46 -20.54
C ASN A 19 6.63 18.90 -19.58
N ARG A 20 6.85 17.66 -19.16
CA ARG A 20 6.04 16.91 -18.20
C ARG A 20 6.31 17.47 -16.79
N SER A 21 5.44 18.34 -16.27
CA SER A 21 5.61 19.01 -14.98
C SER A 21 4.58 18.56 -13.94
N SER A 22 4.97 18.61 -12.67
CA SER A 22 4.24 18.21 -11.44
C SER A 22 2.78 18.70 -11.31
N HIS A 23 2.33 19.63 -12.15
CA HIS A 23 0.94 20.10 -12.23
C HIS A 23 0.01 19.15 -13.02
N GLU A 24 0.50 18.02 -13.51
CA GLU A 24 -0.24 17.08 -14.34
C GLU A 24 -1.31 16.28 -13.58
N ILE A 25 -1.07 15.90 -12.32
CA ILE A 25 -1.90 14.93 -11.59
C ILE A 25 -3.36 15.39 -11.45
N SER A 26 -3.57 16.64 -11.05
CA SER A 26 -4.93 17.21 -10.91
C SER A 26 -5.60 17.37 -12.28
N LEU A 27 -4.84 17.75 -13.31
CA LEU A 27 -5.35 17.89 -14.68
C LEU A 27 -5.75 16.55 -15.27
N ILE A 28 -4.99 15.49 -15.01
CA ILE A 28 -5.27 14.11 -15.44
C ILE A 28 -6.56 13.60 -14.77
N ILE A 29 -6.73 13.85 -13.46
CA ILE A 29 -7.97 13.50 -12.76
C ILE A 29 -9.16 14.24 -13.39
N SER A 30 -9.07 15.55 -13.60
CA SER A 30 -10.13 16.33 -14.24
C SER A 30 -10.43 15.87 -15.67
N ALA A 31 -9.39 15.58 -16.46
CA ALA A 31 -9.53 15.07 -17.82
C ALA A 31 -10.22 13.70 -17.83
N TYR A 32 -9.86 12.80 -16.91
CA TYR A 32 -10.46 11.47 -16.82
C TYR A 32 -11.92 11.55 -16.38
N ARG A 33 -12.28 12.45 -15.44
CA ARG A 33 -13.69 12.71 -15.08
C ARG A 33 -14.51 13.10 -16.29
N LEU A 34 -13.99 13.98 -17.14
CA LEU A 34 -14.66 14.39 -18.37
C LEU A 34 -14.72 13.26 -19.41
N ALA A 35 -13.67 12.47 -19.54
CA ALA A 35 -13.63 11.29 -20.42
C ALA A 35 -14.70 10.25 -20.04
N VAL A 36 -14.90 10.03 -18.74
CA VAL A 36 -15.94 9.15 -18.19
C VAL A 36 -17.33 9.74 -18.42
N LEU A 37 -17.51 11.05 -18.15
CA LEU A 37 -18.79 11.74 -18.38
C LEU A 37 -19.23 11.71 -19.84
N TRP A 38 -18.29 11.83 -20.78
CA TRP A 38 -18.57 11.84 -22.22
C TRP A 38 -18.46 10.47 -22.88
N GLN A 39 -18.14 9.42 -22.11
CA GLN A 39 -18.03 8.03 -22.58
C GLN A 39 -17.01 7.86 -23.72
N PHE A 40 -15.92 8.64 -23.71
CA PHE A 40 -14.83 8.49 -24.67
C PHE A 40 -13.85 7.40 -24.24
N SER A 41 -14.03 6.17 -24.73
CA SER A 41 -13.21 5.01 -24.38
C SER A 41 -11.74 5.18 -24.76
N GLU A 42 -11.44 5.64 -25.98
CA GLU A 42 -10.05 5.82 -26.45
C GLU A 42 -9.26 6.81 -25.58
N LEU A 43 -9.94 7.86 -25.10
CA LEU A 43 -9.35 8.87 -24.23
C LEU A 43 -9.15 8.32 -22.82
N GLN A 44 -10.09 7.52 -22.33
CA GLN A 44 -9.95 6.82 -21.04
C GLN A 44 -8.72 5.91 -21.06
N ASP A 45 -8.52 5.11 -22.11
CA ASP A 45 -7.38 4.19 -22.22
C ASP A 45 -6.03 4.94 -22.28
N PHE A 46 -5.99 6.05 -23.02
CA PHE A 46 -4.82 6.92 -23.07
C PHE A 46 -4.48 7.52 -21.70
N LEU A 47 -5.47 8.09 -21.03
CA LEU A 47 -5.30 8.66 -19.69
C LEU A 47 -4.92 7.60 -18.68
N PHE A 48 -5.50 6.40 -18.76
CA PHE A 48 -5.18 5.28 -17.88
C PHE A 48 -3.71 4.89 -17.98
N SER A 49 -3.18 4.81 -19.20
CA SER A 49 -1.77 4.54 -19.47
C SER A 49 -0.86 5.63 -18.89
N LEU A 50 -1.30 6.89 -18.97
CA LEU A 50 -0.57 8.04 -18.43
C LEU A 50 -0.55 8.02 -16.90
N VAL A 51 -1.68 7.70 -16.26
CA VAL A 51 -1.80 7.54 -14.81
C VAL A 51 -0.88 6.42 -14.32
N ASP A 52 -0.83 5.29 -15.02
CA ASP A 52 0.02 4.17 -14.61
C ASP A 52 1.53 4.52 -14.65
N GLN A 53 1.94 5.42 -15.54
CA GLN A 53 3.33 5.89 -15.61
C GLN A 53 3.68 6.99 -14.62
N SER A 54 2.71 7.85 -14.25
CA SER A 54 2.99 9.11 -13.55
C SER A 54 2.62 9.13 -12.07
N PHE A 55 1.69 8.27 -11.62
CA PHE A 55 1.22 8.28 -10.24
C PHE A 55 2.03 7.34 -9.35
N ASP A 56 2.29 7.76 -8.12
CA ASP A 56 2.78 6.86 -7.06
C ASP A 56 1.68 5.87 -6.66
N ASP A 57 2.06 4.70 -6.12
CA ASP A 57 1.12 3.69 -5.57
C ASP A 57 -0.01 4.26 -4.69
N PRO A 58 0.23 5.15 -3.69
CA PRO A 58 -0.83 5.79 -2.91
C PRO A 58 -1.77 6.66 -3.78
N GLY A 59 -1.24 7.33 -4.79
CA GLY A 59 -2.01 8.14 -5.74
C GLY A 59 -2.87 7.29 -6.65
N LYS A 60 -2.37 6.14 -7.11
CA LYS A 60 -3.13 5.16 -7.90
C LYS A 60 -4.33 4.64 -7.12
N ILE A 61 -4.17 4.36 -5.82
CA ILE A 61 -5.29 3.95 -4.96
C ILE A 61 -6.35 5.04 -4.85
N ALA A 62 -5.94 6.28 -4.60
CA ALA A 62 -6.87 7.40 -4.49
C ALA A 62 -7.66 7.60 -5.79
N PHE A 63 -6.98 7.53 -6.94
CA PHE A 63 -7.60 7.62 -8.26
C PHE A 63 -8.58 6.47 -8.49
N ALA A 64 -8.13 5.21 -8.31
CA ALA A 64 -8.96 4.03 -8.53
C ALA A 64 -10.22 4.05 -7.65
N LYS A 65 -10.11 4.50 -6.40
CA LYS A 65 -11.27 4.69 -5.50
C LYS A 65 -12.23 5.75 -6.02
N SER A 66 -11.72 6.88 -6.53
CA SER A 66 -12.56 7.97 -7.01
C SER A 66 -13.40 7.59 -8.25
N PHE A 67 -12.94 6.61 -9.03
CA PHE A 67 -13.61 6.13 -10.24
C PHE A 67 -14.23 4.73 -10.11
N GLY A 68 -14.17 4.09 -8.94
CA GLY A 68 -14.77 2.76 -8.74
C GLY A 68 -14.04 1.62 -9.45
N LEU A 69 -12.75 1.76 -9.74
CA LEU A 69 -11.96 0.80 -10.53
C LEU A 69 -11.40 -0.32 -9.65
N LYS A 70 -12.19 -1.37 -9.42
CA LYS A 70 -11.88 -2.49 -8.50
C LYS A 70 -10.58 -3.21 -8.85
N ASP A 71 -10.40 -3.59 -10.12
CA ASP A 71 -9.24 -4.37 -10.57
C ASP A 71 -7.92 -3.61 -10.40
N TRP A 72 -7.99 -2.28 -10.45
CA TRP A 72 -6.82 -1.43 -10.38
C TRP A 72 -6.40 -1.09 -8.94
N LEU A 73 -7.24 -1.42 -7.95
CA LEU A 73 -6.88 -1.27 -6.54
C LEU A 73 -5.97 -2.39 -6.04
N GLN A 74 -6.07 -3.59 -6.61
CA GLN A 74 -5.39 -4.75 -6.06
C GLN A 74 -3.87 -4.59 -6.10
N ALA A 75 -3.31 -4.30 -7.28
CA ALA A 75 -1.86 -4.24 -7.46
C ALA A 75 -1.16 -3.14 -6.62
N PRO A 76 -1.70 -1.90 -6.52
CA PRO A 76 -1.15 -0.88 -5.63
C PRO A 76 -1.23 -1.24 -4.14
N HIS A 77 -2.32 -1.85 -3.66
CA HIS A 77 -2.42 -2.27 -2.25
C HIS A 77 -1.40 -3.36 -1.91
N VAL A 78 -1.20 -4.33 -2.80
CA VAL A 78 -0.22 -5.42 -2.61
C VAL A 78 1.20 -4.84 -2.54
N ARG A 79 1.54 -3.90 -3.44
CA ARG A 79 2.83 -3.20 -3.43
C ARG A 79 3.07 -2.44 -2.14
N LEU A 80 2.07 -1.69 -1.65
CA LEU A 80 2.19 -0.97 -0.38
C LEU A 80 2.35 -1.91 0.83
N CYS A 81 1.69 -3.07 0.83
CA CYS A 81 1.86 -4.06 1.89
C CYS A 81 3.31 -4.58 1.94
N GLN A 82 3.89 -4.86 0.77
CA GLN A 82 5.23 -5.47 0.65
C GLN A 82 6.39 -4.47 0.71
N ARG A 83 6.11 -3.17 0.57
CA ARG A 83 7.13 -2.11 0.64
C ARG A 83 7.88 -2.18 1.98
N ASP A 84 9.19 -2.00 1.97
CA ASP A 84 9.96 -1.98 3.22
C ASP A 84 9.74 -0.69 4.05
N GLU A 85 9.41 0.40 3.37
CA GLU A 85 9.25 1.73 3.99
C GLU A 85 7.88 1.89 4.66
N PRO A 86 7.80 2.48 5.87
CA PRO A 86 6.52 2.75 6.53
C PRO A 86 5.64 3.66 5.69
N LEU A 87 4.32 3.65 5.94
CA LEU A 87 3.44 4.64 5.32
C LEU A 87 3.67 5.99 5.99
N THR A 88 3.79 7.03 5.18
CA THR A 88 3.84 8.41 5.66
C THR A 88 2.44 8.95 5.93
N LEU A 89 2.35 10.00 6.74
CA LEU A 89 1.07 10.64 7.08
C LEU A 89 0.36 11.19 5.83
N ASP A 90 1.12 11.72 4.87
CA ASP A 90 0.56 12.26 3.63
C ASP A 90 0.01 11.17 2.71
N GLU A 91 0.64 10.00 2.66
CA GLU A 91 0.11 8.82 1.96
C GLU A 91 -1.17 8.31 2.62
N ALA A 92 -1.17 8.22 3.96
CA ALA A 92 -2.33 7.81 4.74
C ALA A 92 -3.55 8.71 4.48
N LYS A 93 -3.34 10.03 4.39
CA LYS A 93 -4.38 11.00 4.02
C LYS A 93 -4.91 10.79 2.60
N LYS A 94 -4.05 10.45 1.64
CA LYS A 94 -4.43 10.25 0.23
C LYS A 94 -5.25 8.96 0.02
N ILE A 95 -4.83 7.87 0.67
CA ILE A 95 -5.44 6.54 0.50
C ILE A 95 -6.79 6.42 1.24
N GLY A 96 -6.92 7.11 2.38
CA GLY A 96 -8.11 7.09 3.23
C GLY A 96 -8.07 5.97 4.28
N VAL A 97 -8.95 6.09 5.28
CA VAL A 97 -8.90 5.29 6.52
C VAL A 97 -9.11 3.80 6.29
N ASP A 98 -10.10 3.40 5.48
CA ASP A 98 -10.43 1.98 5.31
C ASP A 98 -9.29 1.20 4.65
N SER A 99 -8.74 1.77 3.57
CA SER A 99 -7.61 1.21 2.84
C SER A 99 -6.34 1.20 3.71
N LEU A 100 -6.12 2.26 4.50
CA LEU A 100 -5.01 2.32 5.46
C LEU A 100 -5.12 1.22 6.52
N LEU A 101 -6.31 0.96 7.04
CA LEU A 101 -6.54 -0.06 8.07
C LEU A 101 -6.18 -1.45 7.55
N VAL A 102 -6.62 -1.79 6.33
CA VAL A 102 -6.29 -3.09 5.71
C VAL A 102 -4.81 -3.24 5.45
N ILE A 103 -4.18 -2.22 4.89
CA ILE A 103 -2.73 -2.24 4.63
C ILE A 103 -1.96 -2.40 5.94
N SER A 104 -2.38 -1.69 6.99
CA SER A 104 -1.74 -1.76 8.32
C SER A 104 -1.89 -3.14 8.95
N ASN A 105 -3.09 -3.72 8.92
CA ASN A 105 -3.35 -5.06 9.45
C ASN A 105 -2.53 -6.13 8.71
N LEU A 106 -2.45 -6.05 7.38
CA LEU A 106 -1.67 -7.00 6.57
C LEU A 106 -0.17 -6.85 6.83
N ARG A 107 0.32 -5.63 7.06
CA ARG A 107 1.72 -5.38 7.43
C ARG A 107 2.06 -5.83 8.85
N GLU A 108 1.10 -5.80 9.75
CA GLU A 108 1.27 -6.31 11.11
C GLU A 108 1.40 -7.85 11.12
N GLU A 109 0.56 -8.52 10.32
CA GLU A 109 0.61 -9.98 10.18
C GLU A 109 1.81 -10.47 9.35
N PHE A 110 2.16 -9.71 8.31
CA PHE A 110 3.26 -10.01 7.39
C PHE A 110 4.24 -8.85 7.30
N PRO A 111 5.10 -8.65 8.32
CA PRO A 111 6.03 -7.55 8.33
C PRO A 111 7.07 -7.68 7.20
N PRO A 112 7.35 -6.59 6.46
CA PRO A 112 8.42 -6.58 5.45
C PRO A 112 9.78 -6.85 6.10
N LYS A 113 10.72 -7.38 5.30
CA LYS A 113 11.98 -7.97 5.78
C LYS A 113 12.84 -7.03 6.64
N LYS A 114 12.79 -5.71 6.38
CA LYS A 114 13.49 -4.70 7.20
C LYS A 114 12.83 -4.42 8.57
N LEU A 115 11.51 -4.61 8.71
CA LEU A 115 10.83 -4.51 10.01
C LEU A 115 11.02 -5.80 10.83
N ALA A 116 11.14 -6.95 10.15
CA ALA A 116 11.41 -8.24 10.79
C ALA A 116 12.81 -8.35 11.42
N SER A 117 13.82 -7.60 10.95
CA SER A 117 15.18 -7.66 11.50
C SER A 117 15.33 -7.04 12.89
N HIS A 118 14.36 -6.23 13.34
CA HIS A 118 14.40 -5.60 14.68
C HIS A 118 13.37 -6.18 15.66
N GLN A 119 12.47 -7.05 15.20
CA GLN A 119 11.47 -7.71 16.02
C GLN A 119 11.35 -9.17 15.59
N SER A 120 11.91 -10.10 16.37
CA SER A 120 11.40 -11.46 16.37
C SER A 120 10.02 -11.46 17.00
N TRP A 121 9.03 -11.11 16.19
CA TRP A 121 7.64 -11.09 16.60
C TRP A 121 7.10 -12.53 16.57
N SER A 122 7.49 -13.32 17.56
CA SER A 122 6.71 -14.50 17.91
C SER A 122 5.56 -14.03 18.79
N ILE A 123 4.36 -13.88 18.21
CA ILE A 123 3.11 -13.62 18.95
C ILE A 123 2.85 -14.67 20.04
N ASN A 124 3.46 -15.86 19.93
CA ASN A 124 3.36 -16.94 20.92
C ASN A 124 4.40 -16.87 22.06
N CYS A 125 5.25 -15.85 22.14
CA CYS A 125 6.11 -15.61 23.31
C CYS A 125 5.48 -14.57 24.25
N VAL A 126 4.23 -14.79 24.64
CA VAL A 126 3.63 -14.08 25.77
C VAL A 126 3.52 -15.07 26.92
N GLY A 127 4.37 -14.87 27.95
CA GLY A 127 4.56 -15.77 29.09
C GLY A 127 5.91 -16.49 28.93
N ILE A 128 6.93 -16.26 29.75
CA ILE A 128 6.93 -16.44 31.20
C ILE A 128 7.90 -15.43 31.84
N TYR A 129 7.40 -14.37 32.48
CA TYR A 129 8.11 -13.77 33.61
C TYR A 129 7.67 -14.54 34.85
N GLN A 130 8.37 -15.63 35.20
CA GLN A 130 8.20 -16.18 36.56
C GLN A 130 8.81 -15.16 37.52
N ARG A 131 7.93 -14.39 38.15
CA ARG A 131 8.21 -13.68 39.39
C ARG A 131 8.70 -14.71 40.42
N ARG A 132 9.99 -14.66 40.77
CA ARG A 132 10.46 -15.22 42.04
C ARG A 132 11.46 -14.26 42.66
N ASP A 133 11.10 -13.80 43.84
CA ASP A 133 11.88 -12.89 44.67
C ASP A 133 13.28 -13.43 44.99
N SER A 134 14.12 -12.47 45.41
CA SER A 134 15.41 -12.59 46.14
C SER A 134 16.67 -12.36 45.31
N TYR A 135 17.02 -11.07 45.21
CA TYR A 135 18.36 -10.48 45.12
C TYR A 135 19.47 -11.37 44.55
N SER A 136 19.66 -11.28 43.24
CA SER A 136 20.97 -11.44 42.62
C SER A 136 21.07 -10.49 41.42
N TYR A 137 21.87 -9.44 41.56
CA TYR A 137 22.26 -8.61 40.41
C TYR A 137 23.23 -9.43 39.55
N SER A 138 22.67 -10.24 38.66
CA SER A 138 23.41 -10.79 37.54
C SER A 138 23.27 -9.81 36.38
N ASN A 139 24.36 -9.08 36.11
CA ASN A 139 24.47 -8.19 34.96
C ASN A 139 24.55 -9.05 33.69
N SER A 140 23.40 -9.55 33.22
CA SER A 140 23.31 -10.16 31.91
C SER A 140 23.13 -9.04 30.89
N ASN A 141 24.18 -8.74 30.13
CA ASN A 141 24.04 -8.13 28.81
C ASN A 141 23.14 -9.05 27.98
N SER A 142 21.83 -8.84 28.07
CA SER A 142 20.82 -9.61 27.36
C SER A 142 20.87 -9.18 25.90
N THR A 143 21.77 -9.78 25.13
CA THR A 143 21.61 -9.86 23.69
C THR A 143 20.35 -10.67 23.44
N TYR A 144 19.39 -10.08 22.72
CA TYR A 144 18.12 -10.67 22.33
C TYR A 144 18.35 -12.09 21.77
N THR A 145 18.24 -13.10 22.63
CA THR A 145 18.42 -14.49 22.26
C THR A 145 17.07 -14.97 21.75
N HIS A 146 16.95 -15.04 20.43
CA HIS A 146 15.79 -15.62 19.77
C HIS A 146 15.49 -17.01 20.34
N CYS A 147 14.23 -17.26 20.72
CA CYS A 147 13.79 -18.59 21.12
C CYS A 147 13.78 -19.51 19.90
N GLY A 148 14.85 -20.30 19.70
CA GLY A 148 14.99 -21.22 18.57
C GLY A 148 13.96 -22.36 18.50
N SER A 149 13.15 -22.55 19.56
CA SER A 149 12.04 -23.51 19.62
C SER A 149 10.83 -23.01 18.81
N CYS A 150 10.50 -21.72 18.92
CA CYS A 150 9.30 -21.16 18.29
C CYS A 150 9.38 -21.15 16.76
N LEU A 151 10.55 -20.88 16.20
CA LEU A 151 10.76 -20.85 14.74
C LEU A 151 10.63 -22.24 14.08
N LYS A 152 10.93 -23.31 14.84
CA LYS A 152 10.81 -24.70 14.37
C LYS A 152 9.36 -25.19 14.37
N ASN A 153 8.57 -24.73 15.34
CA ASN A 153 7.17 -25.11 15.49
C ASN A 153 6.23 -24.22 14.66
N HIS A 154 6.65 -23.00 14.34
CA HIS A 154 5.93 -22.05 13.49
C HIS A 154 6.89 -21.41 12.49
N PRO A 155 7.21 -22.10 11.38
CA PRO A 155 8.04 -21.52 10.34
C PRO A 155 7.32 -20.32 9.73
N TRP A 156 8.07 -19.24 9.50
CA TRP A 156 7.54 -18.11 8.74
C TRP A 156 7.13 -18.59 7.34
N PRO A 157 5.94 -18.20 6.85
CA PRO A 157 5.50 -18.57 5.52
C PRO A 157 6.47 -18.05 4.45
N THR A 158 6.60 -18.79 3.35
CA THR A 158 7.46 -18.38 2.24
C THR A 158 6.96 -17.06 1.62
N PRO A 159 7.84 -16.25 1.01
CA PRO A 159 7.44 -14.98 0.39
C PRO A 159 6.30 -15.12 -0.63
N GLU A 160 6.25 -16.24 -1.35
CA GLU A 160 5.20 -16.56 -2.32
C GLU A 160 3.84 -16.79 -1.62
N VAL A 161 3.84 -17.56 -0.53
CA VAL A 161 2.62 -17.81 0.26
C VAL A 161 2.11 -16.51 0.88
N VAL A 162 3.01 -15.68 1.41
CA VAL A 162 2.66 -14.35 1.94
C VAL A 162 2.05 -13.47 0.85
N LYS A 163 2.69 -13.40 -0.32
CA LYS A 163 2.19 -12.61 -1.46
C LYS A 163 0.79 -13.06 -1.89
N ASN A 164 0.58 -14.36 -2.09
CA ASN A 164 -0.70 -14.90 -2.51
C ASN A 164 -1.80 -14.65 -1.45
N THR A 165 -1.45 -14.75 -0.17
CA THR A 165 -2.38 -14.48 0.95
C THR A 165 -2.79 -13.02 0.98
N ILE A 166 -1.83 -12.10 0.82
CA ILE A 166 -2.06 -10.65 0.74
C ILE A 166 -2.96 -10.34 -0.47
N GLU A 167 -2.65 -10.87 -1.65
CA GLU A 167 -3.44 -10.67 -2.87
C GLU A 167 -4.89 -11.14 -2.72
N THR A 168 -5.10 -12.30 -2.10
CA THR A 168 -6.44 -12.87 -1.87
C THR A 168 -7.24 -12.03 -0.90
N ARG A 169 -6.68 -11.66 0.26
CA ARG A 169 -7.38 -10.84 1.26
C ARG A 169 -7.70 -9.44 0.78
N ILE A 170 -6.80 -8.84 0.00
CA ILE A 170 -7.07 -7.54 -0.63
C ILE A 170 -8.24 -7.66 -1.60
N LYS A 171 -8.28 -8.73 -2.42
CA LYS A 171 -9.38 -8.96 -3.35
C LYS A 171 -10.72 -9.11 -2.63
N GLU A 172 -10.79 -9.95 -1.60
CA GLU A 172 -11.98 -10.11 -0.76
C GLU A 172 -12.43 -8.79 -0.13
N TRP A 173 -11.47 -7.99 0.33
CA TRP A 173 -11.77 -6.68 0.91
C TRP A 173 -12.33 -5.70 -0.14
N ILE A 174 -11.77 -5.67 -1.35
CA ILE A 174 -12.26 -4.81 -2.45
C ILE A 174 -13.69 -5.20 -2.82
N GLU A 175 -13.99 -6.49 -2.92
CA GLU A 175 -15.34 -7.00 -3.23
C GLU A 175 -16.38 -6.64 -2.17
N LYS A 176 -15.97 -6.51 -0.90
CA LYS A 176 -16.86 -6.19 0.22
C LYS A 176 -17.11 -4.69 0.41
N ASN A 177 -16.17 -3.83 0.02
CA ASN A 177 -16.19 -2.39 0.35
C ASN A 177 -16.38 -1.46 -0.87
N MET A 178 -16.57 -2.03 -2.07
CA MET A 178 -16.94 -1.31 -3.30
C MET A 178 -18.01 -2.09 -4.05
#